data_AF-A0A5J5PQ94-F1
#
_entry.id   AF-A0A5J5PQ94-F1
#
_cell.length_a   1.000
_cell.length_b   1.000
_cell.length_c   1.000
_cell.angle_alpha   90.00
_cell.angle_beta   90.00
_cell.angle_gamma   90.00
#
_symmetry.space_group_name_H-M   'P 1'
#
loop_
_entity.id
_entity.type
_entity.pdbx_description
1 polymer ?
#
loop_
_entity_poly.entity_id
_entity_poly.type
_entity_poly.pdbx_seq_one_letter_code
_entity_poly.pdbx_strand_id
1 'polypeptide(L)'
;MLLVFPILVIVTVCVTIVGTYFLLNGENYHWKWTSFFFAASTAVYVYLYYVYYYYVKTNMSGFFQTSFYFGYTLMFCLGLGILCGAVGYLGSNLFVRRIYRNIKSD
;
A
#
# COMPACT_ATOMS: atom_id res chain seq x y z
N MET A 1 14.36 -13.22 4.53
CA MET A 1 13.70 -11.90 4.56
C MET A 1 13.74 -11.16 3.21
N LEU A 2 14.79 -11.27 2.40
CA LEU A 2 14.87 -10.61 1.09
C LEU A 2 13.81 -11.06 0.07
N LEU A 3 13.28 -12.29 0.16
CA LEU A 3 12.23 -12.80 -0.74
C LEU A 3 10.83 -12.23 -0.45
N VAL A 4 10.57 -11.77 0.76
CA VAL A 4 9.23 -11.30 1.17
C VAL A 4 8.94 -9.92 0.57
N PHE A 5 9.97 -9.09 0.43
CA PHE A 5 9.88 -7.74 -0.12
C PHE A 5 9.39 -7.71 -1.59
N PRO A 6 9.98 -8.48 -2.54
CA PRO A 6 9.48 -8.51 -3.92
C PRO A 6 8.09 -9.13 -4.04
N ILE A 7 7.74 -10.12 -3.22
CA ILE A 7 6.39 -10.71 -3.21
C ILE A 7 5.35 -9.67 -2.79
N LEU A 8 5.62 -8.89 -1.73
CA LEU A 8 4.76 -7.79 -1.31
C LEU A 8 4.57 -6.75 -2.43
N VAL A 9 5.64 -6.39 -3.13
CA VAL A 9 5.57 -5.45 -4.26
C VAL A 9 4.73 -6.01 -5.40
N ILE A 10 4.93 -7.27 -5.79
CA ILE A 10 4.16 -7.90 -6.86
C ILE A 10 2.68 -7.99 -6.49
N VAL A 11 2.36 -8.44 -5.27
CA VAL A 11 0.98 -8.58 -4.80
C VAL A 11 0.28 -7.22 -4.72
N THR A 12 0.95 -6.18 -4.19
CA THR A 12 0.36 -4.83 -4.13
C THR A 12 0.08 -4.27 -5.53
N VAL A 13 0.96 -4.50 -6.51
CA VAL A 13 0.73 -4.13 -7.92
C VAL A 13 -0.45 -4.92 -8.52
N CYS A 14 -0.52 -6.23 -8.32
CA CYS A 14 -1.63 -7.04 -8.84
C CYS A 14 -2.99 -6.59 -8.26
N VAL A 15 -3.08 -6.41 -6.94
CA VAL A 15 -4.32 -5.98 -6.27
C VAL A 15 -4.75 -4.59 -6.73
N THR A 16 -3.81 -3.66 -6.91
CA THR A 16 -4.13 -2.30 -7.39
C THR A 16 -4.61 -2.30 -8.83
N ILE A 17 -4.01 -3.09 -9.72
CA ILE A 17 -4.48 -3.23 -11.11
C ILE A 17 -5.92 -3.76 -11.14
N VAL A 18 -6.22 -4.82 -10.38
CA VAL A 18 -7.57 -5.38 -10.28
C VAL A 18 -8.56 -4.33 -9.75
N GLY A 19 -8.20 -3.59 -8.71
CA GLY A 19 -9.01 -2.50 -8.18
C GLY A 19 -9.28 -1.40 -9.21
N THR A 20 -8.27 -1.02 -10.00
CA THR A 20 -8.46 -0.02 -11.07
C THR A 20 -9.37 -0.50 -12.18
N TYR A 21 -9.28 -1.79 -12.53
CA TYR A 21 -10.14 -2.38 -13.54
C TYR A 21 -11.60 -2.32 -13.12
N PHE A 22 -11.92 -2.70 -11.87
CA PHE A 22 -13.29 -2.57 -11.35
C PHE A 22 -13.79 -1.12 -11.35
N LEU A 23 -12.93 -0.16 -10.99
CA LEU A 23 -13.29 1.25 -11.02
C LEU A 23 -13.61 1.75 -12.44
N LEU A 24 -12.82 1.33 -13.43
CA LEU A 24 -13.05 1.65 -14.84
C LEU A 24 -14.34 1.02 -15.38
N ASN A 25 -14.70 -0.19 -14.94
CA ASN A 25 -15.97 -0.83 -15.29
C ASN A 25 -17.18 -0.10 -14.69
N GLY A 26 -17.01 0.52 -13.52
CA GLY A 26 -18.05 1.32 -12.87
C GLY A 26 -18.10 2.79 -13.31
N GLU A 27 -17.55 3.13 -14.48
CA GLU A 27 -17.46 4.49 -15.05
C GLU A 27 -16.84 5.55 -14.11
N ASN A 28 -16.15 5.13 -13.05
CA ASN A 28 -15.56 6.02 -12.07
C ASN A 28 -14.12 6.37 -12.46
N TYR A 29 -13.96 7.50 -13.15
CA TYR A 29 -12.66 7.97 -13.65
C TYR A 29 -11.71 8.54 -12.57
N HIS A 30 -12.11 8.52 -11.29
CA HIS A 30 -11.27 8.95 -10.15
C HIS A 30 -10.25 7.88 -9.69
N TRP A 31 -9.76 7.05 -10.61
CA TRP A 31 -8.89 5.90 -10.32
C TRP A 31 -7.53 6.29 -9.72
N LYS A 32 -7.05 7.52 -9.92
CA LYS A 32 -5.71 7.95 -9.50
C LYS A 32 -5.50 7.90 -7.99
N TRP A 33 -6.42 8.50 -7.22
CA TRP A 33 -6.32 8.58 -5.77
C TRP A 33 -6.73 7.27 -5.09
N THR A 34 -7.76 6.61 -5.60
CA THR A 34 -8.23 5.33 -5.06
C THR A 34 -7.19 4.22 -5.20
N SER A 35 -6.47 4.15 -6.32
CA SER A 35 -5.36 3.18 -6.50
C SER A 35 -4.25 3.37 -5.48
N PHE A 36 -3.92 4.63 -5.19
CA PHE A 36 -2.90 4.96 -4.19
C PHE A 36 -3.35 4.54 -2.79
N PHE A 37 -4.60 4.83 -2.41
CA PHE A 37 -5.15 4.43 -1.11
C PHE A 37 -5.29 2.90 -0.96
N PHE A 38 -5.67 2.18 -2.02
CA PHE A 38 -5.72 0.72 -2.00
C PHE A 38 -4.35 0.10 -1.72
N ALA A 39 -3.30 0.60 -2.39
CA ALA A 39 -1.93 0.16 -2.14
C ALA A 39 -1.44 0.51 -0.74
N ALA A 40 -1.68 1.76 -0.30
CA ALA A 40 -1.23 2.27 1.00
C ALA A 40 -1.89 1.58 2.21
N SER A 41 -3.06 0.97 2.02
CA SER A 41 -3.78 0.23 3.08
C SER A 41 -2.95 -0.91 3.70
N THR A 42 -2.04 -1.51 2.94
CA THR A 42 -1.14 -2.57 3.47
C THR A 42 -0.25 -2.07 4.60
N ALA A 43 0.19 -0.81 4.56
CA ALA A 43 0.99 -0.23 5.64
C ALA A 43 0.18 -0.01 6.93
N VAL A 44 -1.14 0.22 6.83
CA VAL A 44 -2.02 0.31 7.99
C VAL A 44 -2.11 -1.04 8.70
N TYR A 45 -2.20 -2.14 7.95
CA TYR A 45 -2.20 -3.49 8.51
C TYR A 45 -0.89 -3.78 9.27
N VAL A 46 0.24 -3.40 8.68
CA VAL A 46 1.56 -3.55 9.32
C VAL A 46 1.65 -2.71 10.60
N TYR A 47 1.11 -1.50 10.61
CA TYR A 47 1.07 -0.64 11.80
C TYR A 47 0.23 -1.25 12.93
N LEU A 48 -0.97 -1.78 12.62
CA LEU A 48 -1.80 -2.48 13.59
C LEU A 48 -1.10 -3.71 14.19
N TYR A 49 -0.31 -4.42 13.39
CA TYR A 49 0.50 -5.53 13.88
C TYR A 49 1.57 -5.08 14.89
N TYR A 50 2.23 -3.94 14.65
CA TYR A 50 3.17 -3.35 15.61
C TYR A 50 2.48 -2.95 16.92
N VAL A 51 1.27 -2.40 16.86
CA VAL A 51 0.45 -2.09 18.04
C VAL A 51 0.15 -3.38 18.83
N TYR A 52 -0.30 -4.44 18.17
CA TYR A 52 -0.59 -5.72 18.83
C TYR A 52 0.67 -6.32 19.48
N TYR A 53 1.80 -6.31 18.77
CA TYR A 53 3.07 -6.82 19.29
C TYR A 53 3.53 -6.05 20.53
N TYR A 54 3.28 -4.74 20.54
CA TYR A 54 3.59 -3.89 21.67
C TYR A 54 2.81 -4.30 22.95
N TYR A 55 1.53 -4.68 22.83
CA TYR A 55 0.74 -5.11 23.98
C TYR A 55 1.05 -6.54 24.44
N VAL A 56 1.32 -7.46 23.52
CA VAL A 56 1.42 -8.90 23.85
C VAL A 56 2.84 -9.34 24.23
N LYS A 57 3.86 -8.72 23.63
CA LYS A 57 5.26 -9.21 23.75
C LYS A 57 6.18 -8.28 24.54
N THR A 58 5.92 -6.98 24.58
CA THR A 58 6.82 -6.04 25.27
C THR A 58 6.35 -5.70 26.67
N ASN A 59 7.08 -6.20 27.68
CA ASN A 59 7.03 -5.72 29.06
C ASN A 59 7.88 -4.43 29.21
N MET A 60 7.60 -3.41 28.39
CA MET A 60 8.33 -2.13 28.43
C MET A 60 7.48 -1.08 29.15
N SER A 61 7.78 -0.86 30.43
CA SER A 61 7.03 0.01 31.33
C SER A 61 7.70 1.39 31.45
N GLY A 62 7.57 2.23 30.42
CA GLY A 62 8.06 3.61 30.48
C GLY A 62 7.43 4.50 29.41
N PHE A 63 6.77 5.59 29.80
CA PHE A 63 6.03 6.49 28.90
C PHE A 63 6.87 7.02 27.72
N PHE A 64 8.12 7.42 28.00
CA PHE A 64 9.03 7.86 26.93
C PHE A 64 9.37 6.73 25.96
N GLN A 65 9.58 5.51 26.47
CA GLN A 65 9.91 4.34 25.65
C GLN A 65 8.75 3.94 24.72
N THR A 66 7.51 4.02 25.20
CA THR A 66 6.32 3.74 24.39
C THR A 66 6.18 4.76 23.25
N SER A 67 6.35 6.05 23.57
CA SER A 67 6.22 7.16 22.61
C SER A 67 7.26 7.07 21.50
N PHE A 68 8.52 6.82 21.83
CA PHE A 68 9.57 6.63 20.82
C PHE A 68 9.30 5.40 19.95
N TYR A 69 8.87 4.28 20.52
CA TYR A 69 8.54 3.07 19.75
C TYR A 69 7.40 3.31 18.74
N PHE A 70 6.30 3.93 19.19
CA PHE A 70 5.19 4.27 18.30
C PHE A 70 5.59 5.31 17.24
N GLY A 71 6.40 6.31 17.61
CA GLY A 71 6.91 7.31 16.67
C GLY A 71 7.73 6.68 15.54
N TYR A 72 8.71 5.84 15.87
CA TYR A 72 9.55 5.18 14.87
C TYR A 72 8.78 4.18 14.00
N THR A 73 7.90 3.38 14.60
CA THR A 73 7.08 2.41 13.86
C THR A 73 6.08 3.10 12.94
N LEU A 74 5.49 4.22 13.37
CA LEU A 74 4.60 5.04 12.52
C LEU A 74 5.38 5.64 11.34
N MET A 75 6.56 6.21 11.58
CA MET A 75 7.38 6.82 10.53
C MET A 75 7.82 5.78 9.49
N PHE A 76 8.17 4.57 9.95
CA PHE A 76 8.48 3.44 9.07
C PHE A 76 7.27 2.98 8.25
N CYS A 77 6.09 2.83 8.88
CA CYS A 77 4.87 2.44 8.18
C CYS A 77 4.42 3.48 7.16
N LEU A 78 4.54 4.78 7.47
CA LEU A 78 4.27 5.85 6.50
C LEU A 78 5.20 5.75 5.28
N GLY A 79 6.50 5.51 5.51
CA GLY A 79 7.46 5.30 4.43
C GLY A 79 7.09 4.11 3.53
N LEU A 80 6.74 2.97 4.13
CA LEU A 80 6.28 1.79 3.40
C LEU A 80 4.97 2.04 2.65
N GLY A 81 4.03 2.77 3.25
CA GLY A 81 2.74 3.10 2.63
C GLY A 81 2.90 3.99 1.40
N ILE A 82 3.78 5.00 1.48
CA ILE A 82 4.09 5.87 0.34
C ILE A 82 4.81 5.09 -0.77
N LEU A 83 5.77 4.23 -0.43
CA LEU A 83 6.47 3.40 -1.40
C LEU A 83 5.53 2.42 -2.12
N CYS A 84 4.72 1.66 -1.38
CA CYS A 84 3.74 0.75 -1.96
C CYS A 84 2.68 1.52 -2.76
N GLY A 85 2.22 2.66 -2.24
CA GLY A 85 1.32 3.60 -2.91
C GLY A 85 1.83 4.06 -4.26
N ALA A 86 3.09 4.52 -4.32
CA ALA A 86 3.72 5.00 -5.54
C ALA A 86 3.87 3.88 -6.58
N VAL A 87 4.30 2.68 -6.16
CA VAL A 87 4.47 1.54 -7.08
C VAL A 87 3.12 1.06 -7.62
N GLY A 88 2.09 0.96 -6.78
CA GLY A 88 0.73 0.62 -7.21
C GLY A 88 0.12 1.67 -8.16
N TYR A 89 0.36 2.95 -7.91
CA TYR A 89 -0.07 4.04 -8.80
C TYR A 89 0.64 4.01 -10.17
N LEU A 90 1.95 3.73 -10.19
CA LEU A 90 2.71 3.58 -11.44
C LEU A 90 2.22 2.37 -12.25
N GLY A 91 2.00 1.23 -11.60
CA GLY A 91 1.48 0.02 -12.25
C GLY A 91 0.11 0.22 -12.88
N SER A 92 -0.81 0.85 -12.16
CA SER A 92 -2.15 1.17 -12.66
C SER A 92 -2.14 2.23 -13.78
N ASN A 93 -1.30 3.26 -13.70
CA ASN A 93 -1.15 4.26 -14.78
C ASN A 93 -0.63 3.65 -16.08
N LEU A 94 0.35 2.73 -16.00
CA LEU A 94 0.84 1.98 -17.16
C LEU A 94 -0.25 1.08 -17.76
N PHE A 95 -1.03 0.40 -16.92
CA PHE A 95 -2.15 -0.45 -17.34
C PHE A 95 -3.24 0.34 -18.07
N VAL A 96 -3.68 1.47 -17.49
CA VAL A 96 -4.69 2.34 -18.11
C VAL A 96 -4.21 2.87 -19.45
N ARG A 97 -2.95 3.34 -19.55
CA ARG A 97 -2.35 3.75 -20.84
C ARG A 97 -2.33 2.63 -21.87
N ARG A 98 -2.08 1.39 -21.45
CA ARG A 98 -2.08 0.20 -22.31
C ARG A 98 -3.48 -0.07 -22.87
N ILE A 99 -4.53 0.00 -22.05
CA ILE A 99 -5.92 -0.20 -22.49
C ILE A 99 -6.32 0.85 -23.53
N TYR A 100 -6.15 2.13 -23.22
CA TYR A 100 -6.53 3.21 -24.14
C TYR A 100 -5.76 3.19 -25.47
N ARG A 101 -4.53 2.65 -25.49
CA ARG A 101 -3.76 2.54 -26.73
C ARG A 101 -4.25 1.41 -27.64
N ASN A 102 -4.73 0.29 -27.08
CA ASN A 102 -5.27 -0.82 -27.86
C ASN A 102 -6.68 -0.52 -28.39
N ILE A 103 -7.49 0.21 -27.64
CA ILE A 103 -8.85 0.62 -28.08
C ILE A 103 -8.79 1.58 -29.27
N LYS A 104 -7.70 2.34 -29.43
CA LYS A 104 -7.55 3.33 -30.51
C LYS A 104 -6.94 2.75 -31.80
N SER A 105 -6.55 1.47 -31.77
CA SER A 105 -6.05 0.74 -32.94
C SER A 105 -7.10 -0.13 -33.62
N ASP A 106 -8.28 -0.29 -32.99
CA ASP A 106 -9.53 -0.66 -33.66
C ASP A 106 -10.28 0.61 -34.09
#